data_AF-A0A3C0G9Z3-F1
#
_entry.id   AF-A0A3C0G9Z3-F1
#
_cell.length_a   1.000
_cell.length_b   1.000
_cell.length_c   1.000
_cell.angle_alpha   90.00
_cell.angle_beta   90.00
_cell.angle_gamma   90.00
#
_symmetry.space_group_name_H-M   'P 1'
#
loop_
_entity.id
_entity.type
_entity.pdbx_description
1 polymer ?
#
loop_
_entity_poly.entity_id
_entity_poly.type
_entity_poly.pdbx_seq_one_letter_code
_entity_poly.pdbx_strand_id
1 'polypeptide(L)'
;MATDNLPLLGKIKRSLKNFGPAFFIIGYVVGTGSVTSMVVSGAKYGLSLSWALLLSCFFTYFLLVAISKLTIVSGDTLMFNFKKTFGKPLTIFIITALLVSIVSSCIGVMGVVAEVTMEWISVKTEISFLNGPMVSIFFIALLIALFWTGKHENFIKAMSIMVGFMALAFIITSFMVVNEAGTSITEFFPELPKGVNNGLVIAGIVGTTMAGVCLASRSILVQEQNWGLKDLKTENKDAMSSM
;
A
#
# COMPACT_ATOMS: atom_id res chain seq x y z
N MET A 1 15.61 -16.57 31.65
CA MET A 1 16.87 -15.80 31.78
C MET A 1 17.89 -16.47 30.87
N ALA A 2 18.13 -15.92 29.68
CA ALA A 2 19.26 -16.26 28.81
C ALA A 2 19.55 -14.99 28.02
N THR A 3 20.66 -14.34 28.34
CA THR A 3 21.08 -13.06 27.77
C THR A 3 21.62 -13.26 26.36
N ASP A 4 20.89 -12.69 25.38
CA ASP A 4 21.20 -12.64 23.94
C ASP A 4 22.53 -11.91 23.65
N ASN A 5 23.61 -12.67 23.49
CA ASN A 5 24.83 -12.23 22.81
C ASN A 5 24.74 -12.58 21.31
N LEU A 6 23.74 -12.05 20.62
CA LEU A 6 23.73 -11.99 19.16
C LEU A 6 24.58 -10.80 18.70
N PRO A 7 25.51 -10.96 17.75
CA PRO A 7 26.26 -9.85 17.15
C PRO A 7 25.29 -8.81 16.57
N LEU A 8 25.67 -7.54 16.53
CA LEU A 8 24.84 -6.41 16.06
C LEU A 8 24.12 -6.69 14.73
N LEU A 9 24.80 -7.35 13.78
CA LEU A 9 24.21 -7.81 12.51
C LEU A 9 23.10 -8.85 12.68
N GLY A 10 23.21 -9.76 13.65
CA GLY A 10 22.18 -10.74 13.99
C GLY A 10 20.94 -10.10 14.61
N LYS A 11 21.13 -9.05 15.44
CA LYS A 11 20.02 -8.25 15.98
C LYS A 11 19.31 -7.45 14.89
N ILE A 12 20.06 -6.83 13.98
CA ILE A 12 19.50 -6.11 12.82
C ILE A 12 18.76 -7.06 11.88
N LYS A 13 19.32 -8.23 11.55
CA LYS A 13 18.68 -9.23 10.67
C LYS A 13 17.41 -9.82 11.29
N ARG A 14 17.40 -10.07 12.61
CA ARG A 14 16.20 -10.53 13.34
C ARG A 14 15.14 -9.42 13.41
N SER A 15 15.56 -8.17 13.61
CA SER A 15 14.67 -7.01 13.56
C SER A 15 14.06 -6.84 12.16
N LEU A 16 14.85 -6.93 11.09
CA LEU A 16 14.36 -6.86 9.71
C LEU A 16 13.36 -7.98 9.38
N LYS A 17 13.61 -9.20 9.86
CA LYS A 17 12.67 -10.32 9.68
C LYS A 17 11.32 -10.05 10.38
N ASN A 18 11.34 -9.39 11.54
CA ASN A 18 10.14 -9.05 12.30
C ASN A 18 9.33 -7.91 11.68
N PHE A 19 9.90 -7.13 10.76
CA PHE A 19 9.21 -6.07 10.00
C PHE A 19 8.75 -6.50 8.60
N GLY A 20 8.94 -7.79 8.25
CA GLY A 20 8.53 -8.32 6.95
C GLY A 20 7.07 -8.00 6.61
N PRO A 21 6.10 -8.31 7.49
CA PRO A 21 4.70 -7.98 7.27
C PRO A 21 4.48 -6.47 7.07
N ALA A 22 5.16 -5.61 7.83
CA ALA A 22 5.05 -4.16 7.65
C ALA A 22 5.47 -3.69 6.25
N PHE A 23 6.62 -4.15 5.75
CA PHE A 23 7.08 -3.77 4.41
C PHE A 23 6.11 -4.21 3.30
N PHE A 24 5.52 -5.41 3.43
CA PHE A 24 4.49 -5.86 2.48
C PHE A 24 3.25 -4.97 2.53
N ILE A 25 2.79 -4.59 3.73
CA ILE A 25 1.63 -3.74 3.91
C ILE A 25 1.87 -2.33 3.35
N ILE A 26 3.05 -1.74 3.59
CA ILE A 26 3.45 -0.45 3.00
C ILE A 26 3.37 -0.51 1.47
N GLY A 27 3.88 -1.59 0.86
CA GLY A 27 3.80 -1.78 -0.59
C GLY A 27 2.37 -1.92 -1.13
N TYR A 28 1.43 -2.39 -0.32
CA TYR A 28 0.00 -2.47 -0.67
C TYR A 28 -0.71 -1.12 -0.54
N VAL A 29 -0.38 -0.31 0.47
CA VAL A 29 -1.01 0.97 0.74
C VAL A 29 -0.45 2.09 -0.14
N VAL A 30 0.87 2.08 -0.35
CA VAL A 30 1.56 3.07 -1.19
C VAL A 30 1.57 2.59 -2.64
N GLY A 31 0.41 2.67 -3.28
CA GLY A 31 0.22 2.39 -4.71
C GLY A 31 0.17 3.65 -5.56
N THR A 32 0.18 3.48 -6.88
CA THR A 32 0.04 4.59 -7.86
C THR A 32 -1.22 5.42 -7.62
N GLY A 33 -2.35 4.78 -7.28
CA GLY A 33 -3.60 5.47 -6.95
C GLY A 33 -3.50 6.36 -5.71
N SER A 34 -2.84 5.88 -4.66
CA SER A 34 -2.60 6.65 -3.43
C SER A 34 -1.71 7.86 -3.71
N VAL A 35 -0.60 7.65 -4.42
CA VAL A 35 0.35 8.71 -4.79
C VAL A 35 -0.32 9.79 -5.64
N THR A 36 -1.03 9.41 -6.71
CA THR A 36 -1.73 10.36 -7.57
C THR A 36 -2.81 11.13 -6.81
N SER A 37 -3.59 10.45 -5.96
CA SER A 37 -4.64 11.10 -5.16
C SER A 37 -4.05 12.10 -4.16
N MET A 38 -2.93 11.77 -3.51
CA MET A 38 -2.23 12.65 -2.58
C MET A 38 -1.62 13.86 -3.29
N VAL A 39 -1.00 13.68 -4.47
CA VAL A 39 -0.43 14.78 -5.26
C VAL A 39 -1.53 15.72 -5.76
N VAL A 40 -2.61 15.17 -6.33
CA VAL A 40 -3.77 15.97 -6.80
C VAL A 40 -4.43 16.70 -5.64
N SER A 41 -4.54 16.06 -4.48
CA SER A 41 -5.06 16.70 -3.26
C SER A 41 -4.16 17.82 -2.78
N GLY A 42 -2.85 17.60 -2.69
CA GLY A 42 -1.88 18.62 -2.27
C GLY A 42 -1.83 19.81 -3.23
N ALA A 43 -1.92 19.57 -4.53
CA ALA A 43 -1.97 20.64 -5.54
C ALA A 43 -3.26 21.48 -5.45
N LYS A 44 -4.40 20.88 -5.06
CA LYS A 44 -5.70 21.57 -4.99
C LYS A 44 -5.98 22.20 -3.63
N TYR A 45 -5.55 21.57 -2.54
CA TYR A 45 -5.96 21.90 -1.17
C TYR A 45 -4.77 22.16 -0.22
N GLY A 46 -3.54 22.14 -0.72
CA GLY A 46 -2.35 22.31 0.12
C GLY A 46 -2.29 21.27 1.24
N LEU A 47 -1.98 21.73 2.46
CA LEU A 47 -1.90 20.90 3.66
C LEU A 47 -3.24 20.70 4.38
N SER A 48 -4.33 21.30 3.89
CA SER A 48 -5.66 21.28 4.53
C SER A 48 -6.26 19.87 4.68
N LEU A 49 -5.86 18.91 3.83
CA LEU A 49 -6.32 17.52 3.89
C LEU A 49 -5.34 16.57 4.58
N SER A 50 -4.20 17.07 5.10
CA SER A 50 -3.21 16.25 5.79
C SER A 50 -3.77 15.59 7.06
N TRP A 51 -4.70 16.24 7.77
CA TRP A 51 -5.36 15.65 8.93
C TRP A 51 -6.19 14.42 8.56
N ALA A 52 -6.85 14.42 7.40
CA ALA A 52 -7.70 13.30 6.96
C ALA A 52 -6.84 12.09 6.62
N LEU A 53 -5.66 12.31 6.02
CA LEU A 53 -4.66 11.26 5.78
C LEU A 53 -4.10 10.70 7.09
N LEU A 54 -3.77 11.55 8.06
CA LEU A 54 -3.26 11.07 9.35
C LEU A 54 -4.30 10.28 10.13
N LEU A 55 -5.56 10.72 10.06
CA LEU A 55 -6.66 10.02 10.68
C LEU A 55 -6.91 8.67 9.99
N SER A 56 -6.76 8.57 8.65
CA SER A 56 -6.86 7.28 7.95
C SER A 56 -5.72 6.34 8.32
N CYS A 57 -4.47 6.82 8.41
CA CYS A 57 -3.34 6.03 8.91
C CYS A 57 -3.59 5.52 10.33
N PHE A 58 -4.06 6.40 11.22
CA PHE A 58 -4.39 6.05 12.60
C PHE A 58 -5.45 4.95 12.66
N PHE A 59 -6.60 5.11 11.98
CA PHE A 59 -7.64 4.08 11.99
C PHE A 59 -7.16 2.77 11.35
N THR A 60 -6.36 2.84 10.29
CA THR A 60 -5.81 1.65 9.65
C THR A 60 -4.89 0.89 10.61
N TYR A 61 -4.03 1.60 11.35
CA TYR A 61 -3.21 1.00 12.40
C TYR A 61 -4.07 0.25 13.45
N PHE A 62 -5.14 0.87 13.96
CA PHE A 62 -6.05 0.20 14.90
C PHE A 62 -6.69 -1.06 14.30
N LEU A 63 -7.11 -1.01 13.03
CA LEU A 63 -7.67 -2.16 12.33
C LEU A 63 -6.64 -3.27 12.12
N LEU A 64 -5.39 -2.92 11.77
CA LEU A 64 -4.30 -3.89 11.62
C LEU A 64 -4.03 -4.62 12.95
N VAL A 65 -3.94 -3.90 14.06
CA VAL A 65 -3.74 -4.50 15.39
C VAL A 65 -4.92 -5.41 15.76
N ALA A 66 -6.15 -4.97 15.51
CA ALA A 66 -7.35 -5.75 15.83
C ALA A 66 -7.41 -7.06 15.03
N ILE A 67 -7.16 -7.00 13.72
CA ILE A 67 -7.18 -8.18 12.83
C ILE A 67 -6.02 -9.12 13.16
N SER A 68 -4.83 -8.59 13.41
CA SER A 68 -3.67 -9.41 13.77
C SER A 68 -3.91 -10.12 15.09
N LYS A 69 -4.46 -9.44 16.09
CA LYS A 69 -4.86 -10.07 17.36
C LYS A 69 -5.92 -11.15 17.15
N LEU A 70 -6.94 -10.89 16.32
CA LEU A 70 -7.96 -11.88 15.99
C LEU A 70 -7.34 -13.15 15.38
N THR A 71 -6.45 -12.98 14.39
CA THR A 71 -5.75 -14.08 13.74
C THR A 71 -4.83 -14.84 14.67
N ILE A 72 -4.07 -14.17 15.53
CA ILE A 72 -3.19 -14.82 16.52
C ILE A 72 -4.00 -15.63 17.53
N VAL A 73 -5.14 -15.12 17.98
CA VAL A 73 -5.98 -15.78 18.99
C VAL A 73 -6.77 -16.94 18.38
N SER A 74 -7.36 -16.78 17.19
CA SER A 74 -8.17 -17.83 16.57
C SER A 74 -7.36 -18.88 15.83
N GLY A 75 -6.14 -18.53 15.39
CA GLY A 75 -5.30 -19.38 14.54
C GLY A 75 -5.75 -19.41 13.07
N ASP A 76 -6.83 -18.73 12.72
CA ASP A 76 -7.38 -18.67 11.37
C ASP A 76 -7.17 -17.30 10.69
N THR A 77 -7.11 -17.29 9.36
CA THR A 77 -7.14 -16.03 8.60
C THR A 77 -8.50 -15.33 8.73
N LEU A 78 -8.53 -14.05 8.39
CA LEU A 78 -9.74 -13.24 8.46
C LEU A 78 -10.92 -13.88 7.72
N MET A 79 -10.69 -14.40 6.51
CA MET A 79 -11.74 -15.03 5.69
C MET A 79 -12.24 -16.35 6.28
N PHE A 80 -11.38 -17.13 6.92
CA PHE A 80 -11.80 -18.34 7.61
C PHE A 80 -12.63 -18.03 8.86
N ASN A 81 -12.26 -16.99 9.62
CA ASN A 81 -13.09 -16.50 10.72
C ASN A 81 -14.47 -16.05 10.22
N PHE A 82 -14.53 -15.28 9.12
CA PHE A 82 -15.81 -14.89 8.50
C PHE A 82 -16.67 -16.10 8.14
N LYS A 83 -16.06 -17.14 7.55
CA LYS A 83 -16.76 -18.38 7.19
C LYS A 83 -17.31 -19.12 8.42
N LYS A 84 -16.57 -19.15 9.52
CA LYS A 84 -16.99 -19.82 10.77
C LYS A 84 -18.13 -19.07 11.46
N THR A 85 -18.09 -17.74 11.48
CA THR A 85 -19.06 -16.91 12.20
C THR A 85 -20.32 -16.58 11.39
N PHE A 86 -20.17 -16.22 10.10
CA PHE A 86 -21.26 -15.70 9.27
C PHE A 86 -21.67 -16.66 8.13
N GLY A 87 -20.96 -17.77 7.98
CA GLY A 87 -21.24 -18.78 6.97
C GLY A 87 -20.62 -18.49 5.59
N LYS A 88 -20.82 -19.44 4.68
CA LYS A 88 -20.21 -19.43 3.34
C LYS A 88 -20.73 -18.30 2.42
N PRO A 89 -22.04 -17.98 2.35
CA PRO A 89 -22.55 -17.01 1.37
C PRO A 89 -21.95 -15.61 1.56
N LEU A 90 -21.92 -15.10 2.79
CA LEU A 90 -21.35 -13.78 3.08
C LEU A 90 -19.83 -13.74 2.83
N THR A 91 -19.14 -14.82 3.18
CA THR A 91 -17.69 -14.91 2.95
C THR A 91 -17.35 -14.88 1.47
N ILE A 92 -18.10 -15.60 0.64
CA ILE A 92 -17.93 -15.59 -0.82
C ILE A 92 -18.18 -14.19 -1.37
N PHE A 93 -19.25 -13.52 -0.91
CA PHE A 93 -19.52 -12.14 -1.30
C PHE A 93 -18.35 -11.19 -1.00
N ILE A 94 -17.78 -11.27 0.21
CA ILE A 94 -16.61 -10.45 0.60
C ILE A 94 -15.40 -10.78 -0.29
N ILE A 95 -15.11 -12.06 -0.51
CA ILE A 95 -14.00 -12.48 -1.38
C ILE A 95 -14.19 -11.95 -2.81
N THR A 96 -15.40 -12.04 -3.36
CA THR A 96 -15.72 -11.50 -4.69
C THR A 96 -15.54 -9.98 -4.74
N ALA A 97 -15.99 -9.25 -3.71
CA ALA A 97 -15.79 -7.81 -3.64
C ALA A 97 -14.30 -7.42 -3.58
N LEU A 98 -13.49 -8.15 -2.79
CA LEU A 98 -12.04 -7.97 -2.75
C LEU A 98 -11.38 -8.28 -4.10
N LEU A 99 -11.80 -9.34 -4.79
CA LEU A 99 -11.30 -9.69 -6.12
C LEU A 99 -11.60 -8.59 -7.15
N VAL A 100 -12.83 -8.06 -7.17
CA VAL A 100 -13.21 -6.95 -8.05
C VAL A 100 -12.35 -5.71 -7.76
N SER A 101 -12.09 -5.41 -6.48
CA SER A 101 -11.23 -4.29 -6.08
C SER A 101 -9.78 -4.46 -6.57
N ILE A 102 -9.21 -5.67 -6.47
CA ILE A 102 -7.87 -5.97 -6.98
C ILE A 102 -7.82 -5.85 -8.50
N VAL A 103 -8.78 -6.46 -9.21
CA VAL A 103 -8.84 -6.39 -10.68
C VAL A 103 -8.98 -4.95 -11.16
N SER A 104 -9.85 -4.16 -10.52
CA SER A 104 -10.01 -2.73 -10.83
C SER A 104 -8.70 -1.96 -10.61
N SER A 105 -7.98 -2.25 -9.54
CA SER A 105 -6.67 -1.64 -9.27
C SER A 105 -5.64 -2.00 -10.37
N CYS A 106 -5.56 -3.27 -10.77
CA CYS A 106 -4.66 -3.72 -11.84
C CYS A 106 -4.99 -3.07 -13.19
N ILE A 107 -6.28 -2.92 -13.52
CA ILE A 107 -6.71 -2.21 -14.74
C ILE A 107 -6.22 -0.76 -14.69
N GLY A 108 -6.37 -0.07 -13.56
CA GLY A 108 -5.91 1.31 -13.38
C GLY A 108 -4.40 1.45 -13.56
N VAL A 109 -3.60 0.59 -12.91
CA VAL A 109 -2.13 0.62 -13.07
C VAL A 109 -1.71 0.34 -14.51
N MET A 110 -2.33 -0.65 -15.17
CA MET A 110 -2.02 -0.98 -16.55
C MET A 110 -2.38 0.17 -17.52
N GLY A 111 -3.50 0.86 -17.26
CA GLY A 111 -3.89 2.05 -18.02
C GLY A 111 -2.83 3.16 -17.95
N VAL A 112 -2.36 3.49 -16.75
CA VAL A 112 -1.28 4.49 -16.57
C VAL A 112 0.00 4.07 -17.29
N VAL A 113 0.41 2.81 -17.18
CA VAL A 113 1.63 2.31 -17.86
C VAL A 113 1.48 2.40 -19.38
N ALA A 114 0.32 2.05 -19.91
CA ALA A 114 0.06 2.11 -21.35
C ALA A 114 0.05 3.56 -21.86
N GLU A 115 -0.64 4.47 -21.17
CA GLU A 115 -0.70 5.89 -21.54
C GLU A 115 0.69 6.54 -21.51
N VAL A 116 1.45 6.34 -20.42
CA VAL A 116 2.81 6.89 -20.31
C VAL A 116 3.70 6.33 -21.42
N THR A 117 3.65 5.02 -21.67
CA THR A 117 4.48 4.41 -22.72
C THR A 117 4.11 4.95 -24.10
N MET A 118 2.83 5.15 -24.39
CA MET A 118 2.37 5.74 -25.65
C MET A 118 2.87 7.17 -25.81
N GLU A 119 2.77 8.00 -24.78
CA GLU A 119 3.24 9.39 -24.82
C GLU A 119 4.76 9.46 -25.05
N TRP A 120 5.53 8.55 -24.45
CA TRP A 120 6.96 8.47 -24.69
C TRP A 120 7.31 8.04 -26.13
N ILE A 121 6.50 7.17 -26.73
CA ILE A 121 6.70 6.73 -28.11
C ILE A 121 6.29 7.84 -29.09
N SER A 122 5.17 8.53 -28.85
CA SER A 122 4.67 9.60 -29.72
C SER A 122 5.66 10.76 -29.84
N VAL A 123 6.37 11.11 -28.76
CA VAL A 123 7.41 12.14 -28.75
C VAL A 123 8.60 11.80 -29.68
N LYS A 124 8.87 10.51 -29.94
CA LYS A 124 10.01 10.06 -30.76
C LYS A 124 9.63 9.52 -32.14
N THR A 125 8.43 8.96 -32.30
CA THR A 125 7.99 8.29 -33.51
C THR A 125 6.46 8.35 -33.64
N GLU A 126 5.94 8.87 -34.76
CA GLU A 126 4.53 8.81 -35.08
C GLU A 126 4.15 7.42 -35.63
N ILE A 127 3.86 6.47 -34.74
CA ILE A 127 3.41 5.13 -35.12
C ILE A 127 1.88 5.06 -35.03
N SER A 128 1.21 5.16 -36.18
CA SER A 128 -0.26 5.20 -36.31
C SER A 128 -1.00 3.93 -35.81
N PHE A 129 -0.31 2.80 -35.65
CA PHE A 129 -0.91 1.52 -35.25
C PHE A 129 -0.86 1.22 -33.74
N LEU A 130 -0.20 2.07 -32.94
CA LEU A 130 -0.03 1.83 -31.51
C LEU A 130 -1.29 2.24 -30.72
N ASN A 131 -2.07 1.23 -30.32
CA ASN A 131 -3.23 1.40 -29.46
C ASN A 131 -2.92 0.99 -28.01
N GLY A 132 -3.48 1.71 -27.02
CA GLY A 132 -3.29 1.46 -25.59
C GLY A 132 -3.53 0.01 -25.13
N PRO A 133 -4.54 -0.71 -25.64
CA PRO A 133 -4.71 -2.13 -25.37
C PRO A 133 -3.55 -3.01 -25.84
N MET A 134 -2.91 -2.68 -26.96
CA MET A 134 -1.80 -3.46 -27.51
C MET A 134 -0.54 -3.32 -26.65
N VAL A 135 -0.26 -2.10 -26.18
CA VAL A 135 0.82 -1.82 -25.20
C VAL A 135 0.53 -2.55 -23.89
N SER A 136 -0.71 -2.51 -23.42
CA SER A 136 -1.12 -3.22 -22.20
C SER A 136 -0.91 -4.72 -22.31
N ILE A 137 -1.33 -5.34 -23.44
CA ILE A 137 -1.12 -6.77 -23.70
C ILE A 137 0.37 -7.12 -23.72
N PHE A 138 1.21 -6.27 -24.31
CA PHE A 138 2.66 -6.46 -24.30
C PHE A 138 3.22 -6.51 -22.87
N PHE A 139 2.86 -5.54 -22.02
CA PHE A 139 3.32 -5.54 -20.62
C PHE A 139 2.75 -6.71 -19.82
N ILE A 140 1.50 -7.11 -20.05
CA ILE A 140 0.91 -8.29 -19.41
C ILE A 140 1.69 -9.56 -19.82
N ALA A 141 1.98 -9.74 -21.10
CA ALA A 141 2.75 -10.88 -21.59
C ALA A 141 4.17 -10.89 -21.02
N LEU A 142 4.82 -9.73 -20.94
CA LEU A 142 6.13 -9.56 -20.31
C LEU A 142 6.10 -9.92 -18.82
N LEU A 143 5.09 -9.47 -18.08
CA LEU A 143 4.92 -9.82 -16.66
C LEU A 143 4.73 -11.34 -16.50
N ILE A 144 3.88 -11.96 -17.32
CA ILE A 144 3.67 -13.42 -17.28
C ILE A 144 4.98 -14.19 -17.56
N ALA A 145 5.74 -13.78 -18.58
CA ALA A 145 7.03 -14.38 -18.91
C ALA A 145 8.06 -14.21 -17.78
N LEU A 146 8.03 -13.07 -17.09
CA LEU A 146 8.88 -12.79 -15.94
C LEU A 146 8.52 -13.65 -14.72
N PHE A 147 7.21 -13.86 -14.48
CA PHE A 147 6.75 -14.79 -13.44
C PHE A 147 7.18 -16.23 -13.74
N TRP A 148 7.17 -16.65 -15.00
CA TRP A 148 7.56 -18.01 -15.41
C TRP A 148 9.05 -18.32 -15.21
N THR A 149 9.91 -17.30 -15.27
CA THR A 149 11.38 -17.48 -15.16
C THR A 149 11.88 -17.65 -13.71
N GLY A 150 11.00 -17.56 -12.70
CA GLY A 150 11.22 -18.06 -11.34
C GLY A 150 12.32 -17.40 -10.49
N LYS A 151 13.08 -16.42 -11.02
CA LYS A 151 14.13 -15.69 -10.29
C LYS A 151 13.53 -14.53 -9.47
N HIS A 152 12.64 -14.88 -8.53
CA HIS A 152 11.86 -13.91 -7.75
C HIS A 152 12.71 -12.95 -6.89
N GLU A 153 13.81 -13.42 -6.29
CA GLU A 153 14.62 -12.56 -5.39
C GLU A 153 15.23 -11.35 -6.09
N ASN A 154 15.80 -11.53 -7.29
CA ASN A 154 16.42 -10.43 -8.02
C ASN A 154 15.38 -9.42 -8.51
N PHE A 155 14.21 -9.89 -8.93
CA PHE A 155 13.10 -9.04 -9.33
C PHE A 155 12.56 -8.21 -8.15
N ILE A 156 12.30 -8.85 -7.01
CA ILE A 156 11.86 -8.18 -5.78
C ILE A 156 12.90 -7.16 -5.32
N LYS A 157 14.19 -7.50 -5.41
CA LYS A 157 15.29 -6.58 -5.06
C LYS A 157 15.34 -5.36 -5.97
N ALA A 158 15.20 -5.54 -7.28
CA ALA A 158 15.15 -4.43 -8.24
C ALA A 158 13.93 -3.52 -8.00
N MET A 159 12.76 -4.10 -7.75
CA MET A 159 11.56 -3.32 -7.42
C MET A 159 11.70 -2.55 -6.11
N SER A 160 12.28 -3.18 -5.09
CA SER A 160 12.55 -2.53 -3.80
C SER A 160 13.47 -1.31 -3.95
N ILE A 161 14.47 -1.39 -4.84
CA ILE A 161 15.38 -0.26 -5.14
C ILE A 161 14.60 0.89 -5.82
N MET A 162 13.74 0.60 -6.80
CA MET A 162 12.94 1.62 -7.47
C MET A 162 11.97 2.33 -6.50
N VAL A 163 11.28 1.57 -5.64
CA VAL A 163 10.39 2.14 -4.61
C VAL A 163 11.18 2.96 -3.60
N GLY A 164 12.35 2.49 -3.16
CA GLY A 164 13.23 3.24 -2.26
C GLY A 164 13.71 4.56 -2.88
N PHE A 165 14.05 4.56 -4.17
CA PHE A 165 14.39 5.76 -4.91
C PHE A 165 13.20 6.74 -5.00
N MET A 166 12.00 6.23 -5.28
CA MET A 166 10.78 7.04 -5.28
C MET A 166 10.53 7.68 -3.91
N ALA A 167 10.63 6.92 -2.82
CA ALA A 167 10.45 7.45 -1.46
C ALA A 167 11.48 8.56 -1.14
N LEU A 168 12.76 8.36 -1.50
CA LEU A 168 13.79 9.39 -1.36
C LEU A 168 13.46 10.66 -2.17
N ALA A 169 13.01 10.50 -3.41
CA ALA A 169 12.60 11.63 -4.25
C ALA A 169 11.45 12.42 -3.60
N PHE A 170 10.43 11.75 -3.04
CA PHE A 170 9.33 12.40 -2.31
C PHE A 170 9.81 13.16 -1.07
N ILE A 171 10.76 12.62 -0.31
CA ILE A 171 11.29 13.30 0.87
C ILE A 171 12.03 14.58 0.46
N ILE A 172 12.89 14.50 -0.57
CA ILE A 172 13.65 15.65 -1.07
C ILE A 172 12.68 16.73 -1.59
N THR A 173 11.70 16.36 -2.42
CA THR A 173 10.73 17.32 -2.96
C THR A 173 9.86 17.92 -1.86
N SER A 174 9.49 17.13 -0.84
CA SER A 174 8.73 17.64 0.31
C SER A 174 9.48 18.76 1.04
N PHE A 175 10.78 18.60 1.31
CA PHE A 175 11.58 19.66 1.93
C PHE A 175 11.73 20.89 1.05
N MET A 176 11.87 20.72 -0.27
CA MET A 176 11.95 21.85 -1.19
C MET A 176 10.64 22.65 -1.20
N VAL A 177 9.50 21.96 -1.33
CA VAL A 177 8.18 22.59 -1.42
C VAL A 177 7.79 23.28 -0.11
N VAL A 178 8.04 22.68 1.05
CA VAL A 178 7.70 23.30 2.35
C VAL A 178 8.48 24.58 2.58
N ASN A 179 9.77 24.61 2.23
CA ASN A 179 10.59 25.83 2.35
C ASN A 179 10.12 26.95 1.41
N GLU A 180 9.64 26.61 0.22
CA GLU A 180 9.19 27.57 -0.78
C GLU A 180 7.76 28.08 -0.53
N ALA A 181 6.89 27.23 0.03
CA ALA A 181 5.48 27.55 0.26
C ALA A 181 5.25 28.51 1.45
N GLY A 182 6.21 28.66 2.36
CA GLY A 182 6.07 29.52 3.54
C GLY A 182 4.88 29.14 4.44
N THR A 183 4.40 27.90 4.31
CA THR A 183 3.17 27.43 4.93
C THR A 183 3.39 27.21 6.43
N SER A 184 2.51 27.80 7.23
CA SER A 184 2.55 27.64 8.68
C SER A 184 1.90 26.32 9.06
N ILE A 185 2.42 25.64 10.07
CA ILE A 185 1.89 24.36 10.62
C ILE A 185 0.39 24.47 10.97
N THR A 186 -0.14 25.69 11.11
CA THR A 186 -1.57 25.96 11.31
C THR A 186 -2.46 25.45 10.17
N GLU A 187 -1.98 25.34 8.93
CA GLU A 187 -2.75 24.78 7.80
C GLU A 187 -3.00 23.28 7.90
N PHE A 188 -2.32 22.61 8.84
CA PHE A 188 -2.54 21.22 9.17
C PHE A 188 -3.83 20.99 9.96
N PHE A 189 -4.38 22.05 10.58
CA PHE A 189 -5.65 21.97 11.31
C PHE A 189 -6.83 21.78 10.34
N PRO A 190 -7.86 21.05 10.78
CA PRO A 190 -8.94 20.63 9.91
C PRO A 190 -9.79 21.80 9.44
N GLU A 191 -9.57 22.20 8.19
CA GLU A 191 -10.53 22.97 7.43
C GLU A 191 -11.18 22.05 6.41
N LEU A 192 -12.52 21.99 6.42
CA LEU A 192 -13.24 21.33 5.34
C LEU A 192 -13.09 22.23 4.10
N PRO A 193 -12.52 21.72 2.98
CA PRO A 193 -12.39 22.54 1.80
C PRO A 193 -13.78 23.00 1.35
N LYS A 194 -13.88 24.20 0.77
CA LYS A 194 -15.12 24.77 0.22
C LYS A 194 -15.11 24.56 -1.30
N GLY A 195 -15.98 23.70 -1.83
CA GLY A 195 -15.96 23.34 -3.26
C GLY A 195 -16.82 22.11 -3.61
N VAL A 196 -16.95 21.86 -4.91
CA VAL A 196 -17.68 20.71 -5.48
C VAL A 196 -16.72 19.52 -5.58
N ASN A 197 -17.14 18.32 -5.11
CA ASN A 197 -16.38 17.06 -5.08
C ASN A 197 -15.37 16.84 -3.93
N ASN A 198 -15.40 17.67 -2.88
CA ASN A 198 -14.45 17.56 -1.76
C ASN A 198 -14.58 16.23 -1.01
N GLY A 199 -15.82 15.76 -0.81
CA GLY A 199 -16.09 14.46 -0.21
C GLY A 199 -15.50 13.30 -1.02
N LEU A 200 -15.43 13.40 -2.35
CA LEU A 200 -14.84 12.38 -3.20
C LEU A 200 -13.31 12.33 -3.05
N VAL A 201 -12.65 13.48 -2.93
CA VAL A 201 -11.20 13.55 -2.71
C VAL A 201 -10.84 12.99 -1.33
N ILE A 202 -11.57 13.38 -0.28
CA ILE A 202 -11.38 12.83 1.06
C ILE A 202 -11.64 11.31 1.05
N ALA A 203 -12.73 10.86 0.45
CA ALA A 203 -13.03 9.44 0.31
C ALA A 203 -11.96 8.68 -0.48
N GLY A 204 -11.35 9.31 -1.49
CA GLY A 204 -10.22 8.73 -2.25
C GLY A 204 -8.97 8.53 -1.39
N ILE A 205 -8.56 9.55 -0.63
CA ILE A 205 -7.40 9.49 0.26
C ILE A 205 -7.62 8.45 1.37
N VAL A 206 -8.78 8.52 2.03
CA VAL A 206 -9.12 7.59 3.12
C VAL A 206 -9.28 6.18 2.58
N GLY A 207 -9.98 6.01 1.46
CA GLY A 207 -10.28 4.71 0.85
C GLY A 207 -9.05 3.98 0.31
N THR A 208 -8.07 4.71 -0.24
CA THR A 208 -6.80 4.13 -0.68
C THR A 208 -5.88 3.75 0.48
N THR A 209 -6.02 4.40 1.64
CA THR A 209 -5.27 4.05 2.86
C THR A 209 -5.89 2.84 3.57
N MET A 210 -7.22 2.83 3.72
CA MET A 210 -7.98 1.80 4.44
C MET A 210 -8.44 0.64 3.54
N ALA A 211 -7.57 0.15 2.65
CA ALA A 211 -7.95 -0.87 1.68
C ALA A 211 -8.31 -2.22 2.36
N GLY A 212 -9.50 -2.75 2.07
CA GLY A 212 -9.94 -4.04 2.62
C GLY A 212 -9.04 -5.22 2.24
N VAL A 213 -8.40 -5.15 1.07
CA VAL A 213 -7.41 -6.15 0.61
C VAL A 213 -6.19 -6.16 1.54
N CYS A 214 -5.72 -4.99 1.97
CA CYS A 214 -4.61 -4.87 2.91
C CYS A 214 -4.92 -5.54 4.25
N LEU A 215 -6.14 -5.33 4.77
CA LEU A 215 -6.61 -5.97 6.00
C LEU A 215 -6.70 -7.51 5.87
N ALA A 216 -7.16 -8.01 4.73
CA ALA A 216 -7.18 -9.45 4.46
C ALA A 216 -5.77 -10.04 4.36
N SER A 217 -4.88 -9.38 3.61
CA SER A 217 -3.47 -9.78 3.46
C SER A 217 -2.73 -9.76 4.80
N ARG A 218 -3.01 -8.78 5.68
CA ARG A 218 -2.42 -8.72 7.03
C ARG A 218 -2.65 -10.02 7.80
N SER A 219 -3.88 -10.54 7.77
CA SER A 219 -4.21 -11.79 8.47
C SER A 219 -3.42 -13.00 7.95
N ILE A 220 -3.12 -13.03 6.64
CA ILE A 220 -2.32 -14.11 6.05
C ILE A 220 -0.86 -13.98 6.47
N LEU A 221 -0.28 -12.77 6.37
CA LEU A 221 1.10 -12.50 6.75
C LEU A 221 1.37 -12.80 8.24
N VAL A 222 0.44 -12.45 9.12
CA VAL A 222 0.52 -12.76 10.55
C VAL A 222 0.51 -14.28 10.79
N GLN A 223 -0.32 -15.02 10.03
CA GLN A 223 -0.37 -16.48 10.12
C GLN A 223 0.94 -17.12 9.62
N GLU A 224 1.52 -16.62 8.52
CA GLU A 224 2.80 -17.11 7.98
C GLU A 224 3.97 -16.88 8.95
N GLN A 225 3.96 -15.78 9.70
CA GLN A 225 4.97 -15.52 10.74
C GLN A 225 4.84 -16.43 11.97
N ASN A 226 3.74 -17.17 12.11
CA ASN A 226 3.45 -18.04 13.26
C ASN A 226 3.55 -17.31 14.61
N TRP A 227 3.08 -16.06 14.67
CA TRP A 227 3.09 -15.27 15.89
C TRP A 227 2.11 -15.80 16.94
N GLY A 228 2.55 -15.86 18.19
CA GLY A 228 1.72 -16.27 19.33
C GLY A 228 1.34 -15.11 20.24
N LEU A 229 0.63 -15.41 21.33
CA LEU A 229 0.23 -14.41 22.34
C LEU A 229 1.42 -13.64 22.96
N LYS A 230 2.62 -14.24 22.95
CA LYS A 230 3.84 -13.62 23.47
C LYS A 230 4.38 -12.53 22.52
N ASP A 231 4.01 -12.57 21.24
CA ASP A 231 4.52 -11.70 20.19
C ASP A 231 3.63 -10.48 19.92
N LEU A 232 2.55 -10.29 20.68
CA LEU A 232 1.62 -9.15 20.51
C LEU A 232 2.31 -7.79 20.58
N LYS A 233 3.36 -7.64 21.39
CA LYS A 233 4.14 -6.38 21.42
C LYS A 233 4.97 -6.16 20.15
N THR A 234 5.44 -7.24 19.53
CA THR A 234 6.20 -7.20 18.27
C THR A 234 5.25 -6.89 17.12
N GLU A 235 4.10 -7.58 17.08
CA GLU A 235 3.03 -7.35 16.12
C GLU A 235 2.59 -5.88 16.14
N ASN A 236 2.35 -5.32 17.32
CA ASN A 236 1.89 -3.93 17.44
C ASN A 236 2.94 -2.93 16.92
N LYS A 237 4.23 -3.17 17.19
CA LYS A 237 5.31 -2.35 16.63
C LYS A 237 5.38 -2.46 15.11
N ASP A 238 5.19 -3.65 14.57
CA ASP A 238 5.17 -3.89 13.12
C ASP A 238 3.94 -3.24 12.46
N ALA A 239 2.75 -3.33 13.07
CA ALA A 239 1.56 -2.60 12.63
C ALA A 239 1.76 -1.08 12.65
N MET A 240 2.40 -0.55 13.71
CA MET A 240 2.73 0.88 13.80
C MET A 240 3.73 1.30 12.73
N SER A 241 4.72 0.47 12.40
CA SER A 241 5.67 0.77 11.32
C SER A 241 5.06 0.64 9.91
N SER A 242 3.88 0.04 9.78
CA SER A 242 3.19 -0.12 8.50
C SER A 242 2.43 1.14 8.04
N MET A 243 2.18 2.08 8.95
CA MET A 243 1.35 3.29 8.77
C MET A 243 2.14 4.55 9.08
#